data_AF-A0A0D0ABZ1-F1
#
_entry.id   AF-A0A0D0ABZ1-F1
#
_cell.length_a   1.000
_cell.length_b   1.000
_cell.length_c   1.000
_cell.angle_alpha   90.00
_cell.angle_beta   90.00
_cell.angle_gamma   90.00
#
_symmetry.space_group_name_H-M   'P 1'
#
loop_
_entity.id
_entity.type
_entity.pdbx_description
1 polymer ?
#
loop_
_entity_poly.entity_id
_entity_poly.type
_entity_poly.pdbx_seq_one_letter_code
_entity_poly.pdbx_strand_id
1 'polypeptide(L)'
;EAFDQQMSALTRAYLDWHLANGVSDGRGFFSQYRDTCGTVDVNAGSIAIKVVDVFYAERLPLSILSTDSFIASALVRQGVVPCSPISPSTGVTMQALNLYHIARQRNPHFSIQAYVKTLCDLQGVQFHPYLSRQFSIALDVYLQILSNVESLVHEAIGRSNSNWRLMHACPACTYTLKDEDPLQFKLLYTMDGNDSLKRVLKKVTRDDSESAELPSTQSVGGDRYLTRDYVNNFAGDSSVDMLSVDDKDNPCAGRWNNMKDEKTRRMWGVFDESGIFMAVCRHGFSLVIADMVQSGEQSKYPLAVVSKLLDVFGKDLGGGYDIGCRFKTTLSRSVLGQSARELNHTSLVGAFHGHAHKRLCQLDHLTTYVKGLGLEDLEGCERTFSKSNALASSVRYSSIFHRRQAIANYFQHADDFEVYANLSTFLYNNYKQALGIL
;
A
#
# COMPACT_ATOMS: atom_id res chain seq x y z
N GLU A 1 17.18 13.46 6.94
CA GLU A 1 17.46 14.76 7.58
C GLU A 1 17.72 15.90 6.60
N ALA A 2 18.88 15.98 5.92
CA ALA A 2 19.17 17.12 5.05
C ALA A 2 18.21 17.25 3.85
N PHE A 3 17.77 16.14 3.24
CA PHE A 3 16.70 16.18 2.24
C PHE A 3 15.36 16.63 2.83
N ASP A 4 15.02 16.18 4.04
CA ASP A 4 13.76 16.51 4.72
C ASP A 4 13.65 18.03 4.95
N GLN A 5 14.74 18.68 5.37
CA GLN A 5 14.81 20.14 5.54
C GLN A 5 14.61 20.92 4.23
N GLN A 6 14.99 20.32 3.10
CA GLN A 6 14.87 20.93 1.77
C GLN A 6 13.57 20.56 1.06
N MET A 7 12.79 19.61 1.60
CA MET A 7 11.71 18.93 0.88
C MET A 7 10.61 19.89 0.38
N SER A 8 10.29 20.93 1.14
CA SER A 8 9.34 21.97 0.70
C SER A 8 9.84 22.71 -0.56
N ALA A 9 11.13 23.05 -0.61
CA ALA A 9 11.74 23.70 -1.78
C ALA A 9 11.84 22.73 -2.97
N LEU A 10 12.16 21.45 -2.73
CA LEU A 10 12.18 20.42 -3.77
C LEU A 10 10.79 20.20 -4.37
N THR A 11 9.75 20.18 -3.53
CA THR A 11 8.36 20.02 -3.95
C THR A 11 7.91 21.19 -4.83
N ARG A 12 8.23 22.43 -4.44
CA ARG A 12 7.94 23.62 -5.26
C ARG A 12 8.69 23.58 -6.60
N ALA A 13 9.99 23.27 -6.57
CA ALA A 13 10.80 23.15 -7.78
C ALA A 13 10.27 22.07 -8.75
N TYR A 14 9.74 20.97 -8.22
CA TYR A 14 9.09 19.94 -9.02
C TYR A 14 7.81 20.46 -9.68
N LEU A 15 6.97 21.23 -8.96
CA LEU A 15 5.77 21.85 -9.53
C LEU A 15 6.13 22.83 -10.65
N ASP A 16 7.17 23.65 -10.47
CA ASP A 16 7.66 24.57 -11.50
C ASP A 16 8.15 23.82 -12.74
N TRP A 17 8.93 22.75 -12.54
CA TRP A 17 9.38 21.86 -13.62
C TRP A 17 8.20 21.20 -14.33
N HIS A 18 7.24 20.69 -13.58
CA HIS A 18 6.07 20.00 -14.12
C HIS A 18 5.18 20.97 -14.91
N LEU A 19 4.96 22.20 -14.42
CA LEU A 19 4.22 23.24 -15.13
C LEU A 19 4.91 23.63 -16.43
N ALA A 20 6.23 23.88 -16.40
CA ALA A 20 7.01 24.24 -17.59
C ALA A 20 6.98 23.15 -18.66
N ASN A 21 6.92 21.88 -18.24
CA ASN A 21 6.81 20.74 -19.15
C ASN A 21 5.36 20.34 -19.49
N GLY A 22 4.36 20.70 -18.69
CA GLY A 22 2.94 20.34 -18.87
C GLY A 22 2.20 21.21 -19.91
N VAL A 23 2.64 22.46 -20.15
CA VAL A 23 2.14 23.31 -21.26
C VAL A 23 2.53 22.75 -22.65
N SER A 24 3.16 21.58 -22.67
CA SER A 24 3.71 20.88 -23.83
C SER A 24 2.90 19.68 -24.29
N ASP A 25 1.67 19.49 -23.81
CA ASP A 25 0.88 18.24 -23.87
C ASP A 25 0.51 17.71 -25.29
N GLY A 26 1.23 18.15 -26.33
CA GLY A 26 1.32 17.50 -27.65
C GLY A 26 2.65 16.81 -27.93
N ARG A 27 3.50 16.48 -26.94
CA ARG A 27 4.84 15.90 -27.18
C ARG A 27 4.86 14.38 -27.02
N GLY A 28 4.79 13.67 -28.15
CA GLY A 28 5.03 12.22 -28.23
C GLY A 28 6.47 11.80 -27.92
N PHE A 29 6.67 10.48 -27.83
CA PHE A 29 7.84 9.71 -27.36
C PHE A 29 9.24 10.03 -27.96
N PHE A 30 9.38 11.02 -28.85
CA PHE A 30 10.61 11.28 -29.62
C PHE A 30 11.02 12.76 -29.79
N SER A 31 10.53 13.72 -29.01
CA SER A 31 11.00 15.11 -29.18
C SER A 31 12.28 15.40 -28.38
N GLN A 32 13.31 15.91 -29.05
CA GLN A 32 14.54 16.43 -28.45
C GLN A 32 14.28 17.56 -27.45
N TYR A 33 15.13 17.60 -26.42
CA TYR A 33 15.21 18.66 -25.41
C TYR A 33 15.33 20.02 -26.10
N ARG A 34 14.43 20.97 -25.80
CA ARG A 34 14.63 22.38 -26.16
C ARG A 34 15.12 23.10 -24.93
N ASP A 35 16.24 23.81 -25.07
CA ASP A 35 16.63 24.89 -24.17
C ASP A 35 15.47 25.88 -24.06
N THR A 36 14.78 25.86 -22.92
CA THR A 36 13.89 26.96 -22.56
C THR A 36 14.76 28.14 -22.18
N CYS A 37 15.01 29.02 -23.15
CA CYS A 37 15.55 30.35 -22.92
C CYS A 37 14.55 31.14 -22.06
N GLY A 38 14.71 31.05 -20.74
CA GLY A 38 14.09 31.91 -19.75
C GLY A 38 15.04 33.06 -19.37
N THR A 39 14.46 34.20 -19.05
CA THR A 39 15.09 35.47 -18.60
C THR A 39 16.47 35.29 -17.96
N VAL A 40 17.46 35.97 -18.52
CA VAL A 40 18.85 35.97 -18.04
C VAL A 40 18.90 36.55 -16.63
N ASP A 41 18.96 35.68 -15.62
CA ASP A 41 19.30 36.08 -14.26
C ASP A 41 20.79 36.44 -14.24
N VAL A 42 21.07 37.73 -14.06
CA VAL A 42 22.41 38.31 -14.08
C VAL A 42 23.29 37.79 -12.92
N ASN A 43 22.68 37.13 -11.93
CA ASN A 43 23.34 36.52 -10.77
C ASN A 43 23.27 34.98 -10.78
N ALA A 44 22.92 34.35 -11.91
CA ALA A 44 22.84 32.90 -11.99
C ALA A 44 24.22 32.24 -11.83
N GLY A 45 24.31 31.27 -10.93
CA GLY A 45 25.44 30.34 -10.84
C GLY A 45 25.28 29.15 -11.78
N SER A 46 26.31 28.30 -11.85
CA SER A 46 26.22 27.02 -12.56
C SER A 46 26.96 25.92 -11.79
N ILE A 47 26.43 24.70 -11.82
CA ILE A 47 27.09 23.50 -11.29
C ILE A 47 27.11 22.41 -12.35
N ALA A 48 28.25 21.77 -12.55
CA ALA A 48 28.38 20.64 -13.47
C ALA A 48 28.33 19.32 -12.70
N ILE A 49 27.28 18.52 -12.95
CA ILE A 49 27.08 17.21 -12.30
C ILE A 49 26.93 16.10 -13.34
N LYS A 50 27.16 14.85 -12.94
CA LYS A 50 26.83 13.69 -13.77
C LYS A 50 25.32 13.46 -13.74
N VAL A 51 24.64 13.64 -14.87
CA VAL A 51 23.21 13.37 -15.03
C VAL A 51 23.06 11.99 -15.66
N VAL A 52 22.24 11.15 -15.04
CA VAL A 52 21.89 9.81 -15.54
C VAL A 52 20.45 9.82 -16.01
N ASP A 53 20.24 9.51 -17.28
CA ASP A 53 18.95 9.27 -17.91
C ASP A 53 18.84 7.80 -18.35
N VAL A 54 17.74 7.43 -19.00
CA VAL A 54 17.54 6.12 -19.61
C VAL A 54 18.55 5.89 -20.73
N PHE A 55 18.74 6.89 -21.59
CA PHE A 55 19.51 6.74 -22.83
C PHE A 55 20.83 7.48 -22.87
N TYR A 56 21.14 8.30 -21.86
CA TYR A 56 22.45 8.97 -21.77
C TYR A 56 22.94 9.10 -20.32
N ALA A 57 24.25 9.23 -20.16
CA ALA A 57 24.87 9.56 -18.88
C ALA A 57 26.04 10.54 -19.09
N GLU A 58 25.80 11.82 -18.86
CA GLU A 58 26.73 12.90 -19.25
C GLU A 58 26.94 13.90 -18.12
N ARG A 59 28.07 14.63 -18.16
CA ARG A 59 28.30 15.75 -17.24
C ARG A 59 27.68 17.01 -17.83
N LEU A 60 26.57 17.47 -17.25
CA LEU A 60 25.82 18.62 -17.74
C LEU A 60 26.00 19.83 -16.82
N PRO A 61 26.19 21.04 -17.37
CA PRO A 61 26.10 22.27 -16.59
C PRO A 61 24.62 22.58 -16.32
N LEU A 62 24.27 22.78 -15.06
CA LEU A 62 22.92 23.12 -14.62
C LEU A 62 22.93 24.49 -13.95
N SER A 63 21.94 25.31 -14.30
CA SER A 63 21.80 26.68 -13.82
C SER A 63 21.32 26.71 -12.35
N ILE A 64 21.86 27.64 -11.57
CA ILE A 64 21.38 27.94 -10.21
C ILE A 64 20.89 29.38 -10.23
N LEU A 65 19.58 29.57 -10.14
CA LEU A 65 18.96 30.89 -10.12
C LEU A 65 19.03 31.48 -8.72
N SER A 66 18.98 32.81 -8.63
CA SER A 66 18.89 33.54 -7.35
C SER A 66 17.65 33.17 -6.52
N THR A 67 16.60 32.63 -7.16
CA THR A 67 15.38 32.16 -6.51
C THR A 67 15.48 30.73 -5.97
N ASP A 68 16.50 29.96 -6.35
CA ASP A 68 16.68 28.59 -5.88
C ASP A 68 17.18 28.60 -4.42
N SER A 69 16.37 28.08 -3.49
CA SER A 69 16.75 28.05 -2.07
C SER A 69 17.93 27.12 -1.77
N PHE A 70 18.10 26.07 -2.59
CA PHE A 70 19.17 25.08 -2.46
C PHE A 70 19.68 24.64 -3.85
N ILE A 71 20.92 24.13 -3.90
CA ILE A 71 21.44 23.49 -5.12
C ILE A 71 20.51 22.35 -5.54
N ALA A 72 20.03 21.53 -4.60
CA ALA A 72 19.13 20.43 -4.89
C ALA A 72 17.80 20.88 -5.54
N SER A 73 17.22 22.01 -5.11
CA SER A 73 16.01 22.55 -5.74
C SER A 73 16.28 23.08 -7.14
N ALA A 74 17.45 23.69 -7.39
CA ALA A 74 17.87 24.11 -8.72
C ALA A 74 17.94 22.92 -9.70
N LEU A 75 18.46 21.77 -9.24
CA LEU A 75 18.52 20.54 -10.03
C LEU A 75 17.12 19.99 -10.33
N VAL A 76 16.25 19.93 -9.32
CA VAL A 76 14.88 19.43 -9.46
C VAL A 76 14.06 20.30 -10.42
N ARG A 77 14.22 21.64 -10.37
CA ARG A 77 13.59 22.58 -11.31
C ARG A 77 13.99 22.32 -12.76
N GLN A 78 15.15 21.71 -12.99
CA GLN A 78 15.66 21.32 -14.31
C GLN A 78 15.40 19.83 -14.63
N GLY A 79 14.58 19.14 -13.82
CA GLY A 79 14.19 17.75 -14.06
C GLY A 79 15.21 16.72 -13.62
N VAL A 80 16.14 17.07 -12.71
CA VAL A 80 17.16 16.16 -12.20
C VAL A 80 17.04 16.03 -10.68
N VAL A 81 16.83 14.81 -10.19
CA VAL A 81 16.80 14.51 -8.76
C VAL A 81 18.22 14.18 -8.28
N PRO A 82 18.76 14.90 -7.29
CA PRO A 82 20.12 14.66 -6.82
C PRO A 82 20.26 13.39 -5.99
N CYS A 83 21.42 12.75 -6.08
CA CYS A 83 21.78 11.59 -5.24
C CYS A 83 22.39 11.98 -3.88
N SER A 84 22.59 13.27 -3.61
CA SER A 84 23.01 13.80 -2.29
C SER A 84 22.47 15.23 -2.06
N PRO A 85 22.20 15.62 -0.80
CA PRO A 85 21.42 16.84 -0.51
C PRO A 85 22.20 18.15 -0.51
N ILE A 86 23.52 18.14 -0.30
CA ILE A 86 24.33 19.36 -0.07
C ILE A 86 25.24 19.63 -1.28
N SER A 87 26.08 18.65 -1.61
CA SER A 87 27.04 18.75 -2.72
C SER A 87 26.81 17.61 -3.72
N PRO A 88 25.74 17.69 -4.54
CA PRO A 88 25.44 16.66 -5.53
C PRO A 88 26.50 16.61 -6.62
N SER A 89 27.11 15.44 -6.82
CA SER A 89 27.99 15.14 -7.95
C SER A 89 27.30 14.31 -9.03
N THR A 90 26.17 13.67 -8.68
CA THR A 90 25.33 12.84 -9.55
C THR A 90 23.86 13.16 -9.32
N GLY A 91 23.06 13.14 -10.38
CA GLY A 91 21.60 13.14 -10.31
C GLY A 91 20.99 12.23 -11.37
N VAL A 92 19.73 11.86 -11.15
CA VAL A 92 18.94 11.02 -12.06
C VAL A 92 17.78 11.84 -12.60
N THR A 93 17.49 11.74 -13.89
CA THR A 93 16.37 12.48 -14.48
C THR A 93 15.02 12.02 -13.93
N MET A 94 14.06 12.94 -13.86
CA MET A 94 12.67 12.64 -13.46
C MET A 94 12.07 11.55 -14.35
N GLN A 95 12.38 11.58 -15.65
CA GLN A 95 11.88 10.62 -16.64
C GLN A 95 12.39 9.20 -16.35
N ALA A 96 13.68 9.03 -16.06
CA ALA A 96 14.24 7.72 -15.71
C ALA A 96 13.65 7.18 -14.39
N LEU A 97 13.47 8.04 -13.39
CA LEU A 97 12.82 7.68 -12.12
C LEU A 97 11.35 7.30 -12.32
N ASN A 98 10.61 8.08 -13.10
CA ASN A 98 9.20 7.83 -13.40
C ASN A 98 9.01 6.52 -14.17
N LEU A 99 9.86 6.27 -15.18
CA LEU A 99 9.84 5.02 -15.95
C LEU A 99 9.99 3.82 -15.02
N TYR A 100 11.01 3.83 -14.15
CA TYR A 100 11.20 2.75 -13.18
C TYR A 100 10.01 2.62 -12.22
N HIS A 101 9.52 3.75 -11.69
CA HIS A 101 8.41 3.77 -10.74
C HIS A 101 7.17 3.08 -11.31
N ILE A 102 6.75 3.45 -12.53
CA ILE A 102 5.59 2.88 -13.21
C ILE A 102 5.84 1.41 -13.59
N ALA A 103 7.01 1.12 -14.18
CA ALA A 103 7.36 -0.24 -14.60
C ALA A 103 7.34 -1.23 -13.42
N ARG A 104 7.81 -0.80 -12.25
CA ARG A 104 7.80 -1.60 -11.02
C ARG A 104 6.39 -1.91 -10.52
N GLN A 105 5.42 -1.00 -10.66
CA GLN A 105 4.03 -1.30 -10.26
C GLN A 105 3.37 -2.34 -11.17
N ARG A 106 3.73 -2.35 -12.45
CA ARG A 106 3.27 -3.35 -13.43
C ARG A 106 3.99 -4.69 -13.27
N ASN A 107 5.26 -4.67 -12.91
CA ASN A 107 6.06 -5.84 -12.66
C ASN A 107 6.85 -5.70 -11.33
N PRO A 108 6.27 -6.15 -10.21
CA PRO A 108 6.91 -6.07 -8.90
C PRO A 108 8.28 -6.78 -8.78
N HIS A 109 8.60 -7.69 -9.71
CA HIS A 109 9.92 -8.33 -9.78
C HIS A 109 11.00 -7.42 -10.37
N PHE A 110 10.64 -6.29 -10.96
CA PHE A 110 11.59 -5.37 -11.57
C PHE A 110 12.35 -4.57 -10.50
N SER A 111 13.44 -5.16 -10.03
CA SER A 111 14.27 -4.59 -8.96
C SER A 111 15.10 -3.37 -9.41
N ILE A 112 15.47 -2.52 -8.45
CA ILE A 112 16.41 -1.39 -8.67
C ILE A 112 17.70 -1.89 -9.31
N GLN A 113 18.23 -3.02 -8.84
CA GLN A 113 19.48 -3.55 -9.38
C GLN A 113 19.34 -3.98 -10.85
N ALA A 114 18.24 -4.63 -11.22
CA ALA A 114 17.98 -5.01 -12.60
C ALA A 114 17.85 -3.76 -13.50
N TYR A 115 17.13 -2.74 -13.03
CA TYR A 115 16.98 -1.50 -13.77
C TYR A 115 18.32 -0.77 -13.95
N VAL A 116 19.09 -0.60 -12.87
CA VAL A 116 20.39 0.08 -12.94
C VAL A 116 21.41 -0.70 -13.78
N LYS A 117 21.41 -2.03 -13.73
CA LYS A 117 22.21 -2.84 -14.68
C LYS A 117 21.80 -2.57 -16.12
N THR A 118 20.51 -2.50 -16.41
CA THR A 118 20.01 -2.16 -17.74
C THR A 118 20.51 -0.79 -18.19
N LEU A 119 20.48 0.21 -17.30
CA LEU A 119 21.08 1.53 -17.59
C LEU A 119 22.58 1.42 -17.88
N CYS A 120 23.33 0.65 -17.08
CA CYS A 120 24.75 0.43 -17.32
C CYS A 120 25.03 -0.21 -18.69
N ASP A 121 24.27 -1.25 -19.04
CA ASP A 121 24.41 -1.98 -20.30
C ASP A 121 24.09 -1.07 -21.50
N LEU A 122 23.04 -0.24 -21.41
CA LEU A 122 22.70 0.76 -22.44
C LEU A 122 23.80 1.80 -22.65
N GLN A 123 24.53 2.15 -21.58
CA GLN A 123 25.64 3.10 -21.64
C GLN A 123 27.00 2.44 -21.93
N GLY A 124 27.06 1.12 -22.07
CA GLY A 124 28.30 0.38 -22.28
C GLY A 124 29.29 0.46 -21.12
N VAL A 125 28.81 0.65 -19.88
CA VAL A 125 29.64 0.77 -18.67
C VAL A 125 29.46 -0.40 -17.72
N GLN A 126 30.47 -0.70 -16.92
CA GLN A 126 30.39 -1.75 -15.91
C GLN A 126 29.46 -1.34 -14.76
N PHE A 127 28.59 -2.27 -14.35
CA PHE A 127 27.79 -2.10 -13.13
C PHE A 127 28.67 -2.08 -11.87
N HIS A 128 28.42 -1.10 -11.00
CA HIS A 128 28.97 -1.05 -9.66
C HIS A 128 27.85 -0.92 -8.61
N PRO A 129 27.94 -1.60 -7.45
CA PRO A 129 26.89 -1.59 -6.43
C PRO A 129 26.47 -0.21 -5.92
N TYR A 130 27.40 0.77 -5.90
CA TYR A 130 27.08 2.13 -5.48
C TYR A 130 26.07 2.83 -6.40
N LEU A 131 25.94 2.42 -7.66
CA LEU A 131 24.99 2.99 -8.61
C LEU A 131 23.55 2.68 -8.21
N SER A 132 23.28 1.44 -7.76
CA SER A 132 21.97 1.09 -7.20
C SER A 132 21.65 1.89 -5.94
N ARG A 133 22.66 2.20 -5.12
CA ARG A 133 22.48 3.06 -3.94
C ARG A 133 22.15 4.51 -4.34
N GLN A 134 22.88 5.07 -5.30
CA GLN A 134 22.61 6.41 -5.84
C GLN A 134 21.21 6.52 -6.43
N PHE A 135 20.80 5.51 -7.21
CA PHE A 135 19.45 5.44 -7.77
C PHE A 135 18.39 5.32 -6.68
N SER A 136 18.59 4.46 -5.67
CA SER A 136 17.66 4.33 -4.54
C SER A 136 17.47 5.66 -3.81
N ILE A 137 18.55 6.41 -3.56
CA ILE A 137 18.46 7.73 -2.90
C ILE A 137 17.64 8.69 -3.76
N ALA A 138 17.93 8.79 -5.06
CA ALA A 138 17.19 9.66 -5.96
C ALA A 138 15.71 9.25 -6.06
N LEU A 139 15.42 7.95 -6.08
CA LEU A 139 14.06 7.42 -6.06
C LEU A 139 13.32 7.77 -4.76
N ASP A 140 13.96 7.64 -3.61
CA ASP A 140 13.34 7.99 -2.33
C ASP A 140 12.99 9.48 -2.25
N VAL A 141 13.87 10.34 -2.75
CA VAL A 141 13.60 11.79 -2.85
C VAL A 141 12.46 12.07 -3.82
N TYR A 142 12.47 11.42 -5.00
CA TYR A 142 11.41 11.55 -5.99
C TYR A 142 10.04 11.14 -5.44
N LEU A 143 9.95 9.98 -4.79
CA LEU A 143 8.69 9.49 -4.23
C LEU A 143 8.20 10.38 -3.07
N GLN A 144 9.10 10.95 -2.27
CA GLN A 144 8.74 11.93 -1.25
C GLN A 144 8.22 13.24 -1.85
N ILE A 145 8.83 13.72 -2.94
CA ILE A 145 8.32 14.88 -3.69
C ILE A 145 6.89 14.58 -4.18
N LEU A 146 6.66 13.42 -4.82
CA LEU A 146 5.31 13.05 -5.30
C LEU A 146 4.28 12.98 -4.16
N SER A 147 4.64 12.39 -3.02
CA SER A 147 3.75 12.29 -1.86
C SER A 147 3.40 13.67 -1.26
N ASN A 148 4.35 14.62 -1.26
CA ASN A 148 4.08 15.99 -0.83
C ASN A 148 3.21 16.74 -1.85
N VAL A 149 3.44 16.55 -3.15
CA VAL A 149 2.55 17.11 -4.20
C VAL A 149 1.13 16.58 -4.02
N GLU A 150 0.95 15.27 -3.84
CA GLU A 150 -0.35 14.66 -3.60
C GLU A 150 -1.02 15.26 -2.35
N SER A 151 -0.27 15.47 -1.27
CA SER A 151 -0.77 16.11 -0.05
C SER A 151 -1.23 17.55 -0.30
N LEU A 152 -0.44 18.35 -1.04
CA LEU A 152 -0.81 19.71 -1.42
C LEU A 152 -2.05 19.75 -2.31
N VAL A 153 -2.17 18.81 -3.26
CA VAL A 153 -3.35 18.68 -4.12
C VAL A 153 -4.58 18.34 -3.27
N HIS A 154 -4.47 17.37 -2.36
CA HIS A 154 -5.55 17.02 -1.44
C HIS A 154 -5.98 18.19 -0.58
N GLU A 155 -5.04 18.95 -0.03
CA GLU A 155 -5.34 20.16 0.74
C GLU A 155 -6.09 21.20 -0.13
N ALA A 156 -5.59 21.48 -1.33
CA ALA A 156 -6.17 22.46 -2.24
C ALA A 156 -7.60 22.12 -2.68
N ILE A 157 -7.93 20.83 -2.80
CA ILE A 157 -9.28 20.36 -3.19
C ILE A 157 -10.13 19.90 -1.99
N GLY A 158 -9.72 20.22 -0.75
CA GLY A 158 -10.52 19.97 0.46
C GLY A 158 -10.61 18.50 0.89
N ARG A 159 -9.60 17.69 0.57
CA ARG A 159 -9.51 16.24 0.85
C ARG A 159 -8.48 15.89 1.93
N SER A 160 -8.17 16.82 2.83
CA SER A 160 -7.19 16.64 3.91
C SER A 160 -7.75 16.01 5.19
N ASN A 161 -9.05 15.73 5.24
CA ASN A 161 -9.68 15.10 6.41
C ASN A 161 -9.08 13.72 6.70
N SER A 162 -9.02 13.34 7.98
CA SER A 162 -8.62 11.99 8.37
C SER A 162 -9.52 10.95 7.70
N ASN A 163 -8.94 9.84 7.25
CA ASN A 163 -9.63 8.74 6.59
C ASN A 163 -10.26 9.10 5.24
N TRP A 164 -9.91 10.24 4.61
CA TRP A 164 -10.52 10.64 3.33
C TRP A 164 -10.44 9.51 2.31
N ARG A 165 -9.24 8.96 2.10
CA ARG A 165 -9.05 7.90 1.10
C ARG A 165 -9.89 6.68 1.44
N LEU A 166 -9.97 6.27 2.70
CA LEU A 166 -10.84 5.16 3.09
C LEU A 166 -12.33 5.44 2.84
N MET A 167 -12.83 6.63 3.23
CA MET A 167 -14.23 7.04 3.04
C MET A 167 -14.67 7.07 1.57
N HIS A 168 -13.72 7.19 0.65
CA HIS A 168 -13.96 7.33 -0.78
C HIS A 168 -13.20 6.29 -1.61
N ALA A 169 -12.75 5.20 -0.98
CA ALA A 169 -11.90 4.21 -1.62
C ALA A 169 -12.59 3.52 -2.81
N CYS A 170 -13.90 3.26 -2.67
CA CYS A 170 -14.68 2.57 -3.68
C CYS A 170 -15.95 3.37 -3.98
N PRO A 171 -16.08 3.96 -5.18
CA PRO A 171 -17.28 4.72 -5.56
C PRO A 171 -18.56 3.89 -5.41
N ALA A 172 -18.53 2.62 -5.81
CA ALA A 172 -19.70 1.75 -5.76
C ALA A 172 -20.11 1.33 -4.32
N CYS A 173 -19.21 1.38 -3.34
CA CYS A 173 -19.56 1.10 -1.94
C CYS A 173 -19.96 2.34 -1.14
N THR A 174 -19.46 3.52 -1.54
CA THR A 174 -19.48 4.72 -0.69
C THR A 174 -20.38 5.83 -1.24
N TYR A 175 -20.78 5.72 -2.50
CA TYR A 175 -21.71 6.65 -3.13
C TYR A 175 -23.12 6.06 -3.14
N THR A 176 -24.04 6.69 -2.41
CA THR A 176 -25.46 6.32 -2.38
C THR A 176 -26.25 7.21 -3.33
N LEU A 177 -27.07 6.61 -4.19
CA LEU A 177 -27.94 7.35 -5.11
C LEU A 177 -29.16 7.91 -4.39
N LYS A 178 -29.71 8.98 -4.96
CA LYS A 178 -31.00 9.49 -4.50
C LYS A 178 -32.07 8.42 -4.77
N ASP A 179 -32.89 8.13 -3.77
CA ASP A 179 -33.96 7.14 -3.83
C ASP A 179 -33.45 5.69 -4.00
N GLU A 180 -32.19 5.42 -3.62
CA GLU A 180 -31.65 4.05 -3.56
C GLU A 180 -32.31 3.25 -2.43
N ASP A 181 -32.82 2.06 -2.76
CA ASP A 181 -33.37 1.15 -1.77
C ASP A 181 -32.29 0.76 -0.74
N PRO A 182 -32.61 0.75 0.56
CA PRO A 182 -31.65 0.32 1.58
C PRO A 182 -31.14 -1.09 1.31
N LEU A 183 -29.84 -1.21 1.09
CA LEU A 183 -29.17 -2.50 0.99
C LEU A 183 -29.10 -3.16 2.37
N GLN A 184 -29.28 -4.49 2.41
CA GLN A 184 -29.10 -5.25 3.64
C GLN A 184 -27.67 -5.13 4.20
N PHE A 185 -26.68 -5.05 3.30
CA PHE A 185 -25.31 -4.70 3.65
C PHE A 185 -24.95 -3.42 2.91
N LYS A 186 -24.64 -2.35 3.65
CA LYS A 186 -24.16 -1.09 3.06
C LYS A 186 -22.81 -1.27 2.40
N LEU A 187 -21.95 -2.12 2.97
CA LEU A 187 -20.65 -2.45 2.42
C LEU A 187 -20.28 -3.90 2.78
N LEU A 188 -19.89 -4.65 1.76
CA LEU A 188 -19.28 -5.97 1.90
C LEU A 188 -17.77 -5.87 1.69
N TYR A 189 -17.03 -6.52 2.58
CA TYR A 189 -15.59 -6.62 2.50
C TYR A 189 -15.13 -8.01 2.89
N THR A 190 -13.90 -8.34 2.50
CA THR A 190 -13.21 -9.55 2.92
C THR A 190 -11.95 -9.12 3.65
N MET A 191 -11.52 -9.91 4.63
CA MET A 191 -10.28 -9.67 5.33
C MET A 191 -9.55 -10.97 5.60
N ASP A 192 -8.22 -10.95 5.45
CA ASP A 192 -7.39 -12.13 5.66
C ASP A 192 -5.91 -11.78 5.84
N GLY A 193 -5.10 -12.74 6.29
CA GLY A 193 -3.65 -12.64 6.38
C GLY A 193 -2.91 -13.19 5.16
N ASN A 194 -1.72 -12.66 4.91
CA ASN A 194 -0.82 -13.12 3.86
C ASN A 194 0.62 -13.16 4.33
N ASP A 195 1.14 -14.37 4.44
CA ASP A 195 2.49 -14.70 4.88
C ASP A 195 3.55 -14.62 3.77
N SER A 196 3.17 -14.24 2.55
CA SER A 196 4.13 -14.13 1.44
C SER A 196 5.02 -12.90 1.60
N LEU A 197 4.44 -11.79 2.08
CA LEU A 197 5.10 -10.48 2.18
C LEU A 197 5.98 -10.33 3.43
N LYS A 198 6.51 -11.41 4.01
CA LYS A 198 7.44 -11.36 5.16
C LYS A 198 8.68 -10.47 4.91
N ARG A 199 9.27 -9.93 5.97
CA ARG A 199 10.56 -9.24 5.96
C ARG A 199 11.52 -9.90 6.94
N VAL A 200 12.74 -10.20 6.50
CA VAL A 200 13.76 -10.82 7.36
C VAL A 200 14.17 -9.82 8.44
N LEU A 201 14.19 -10.29 9.69
CA LEU A 201 14.71 -9.53 10.81
C LEU A 201 16.22 -9.36 10.63
N LYS A 202 16.69 -8.11 10.51
CA LYS A 202 18.11 -7.81 10.47
C LYS A 202 18.64 -7.84 11.90
N LYS A 203 19.67 -8.65 12.15
CA LYS A 203 20.32 -8.77 13.46
C LYS A 203 21.82 -8.52 13.33
N VAL A 204 22.46 -7.98 14.37
CA VAL A 204 23.92 -7.83 14.40
C VAL A 204 24.56 -9.18 14.72
N THR A 205 23.96 -9.93 15.64
CA THR A 205 24.35 -11.30 16.01
C THR A 205 23.16 -12.26 15.91
N ARG A 206 23.41 -13.57 15.89
CA ARG A 206 22.32 -14.57 15.79
C ARG A 206 21.40 -14.58 17.02
N ASP A 207 21.89 -14.10 18.15
CA ASP A 207 21.20 -14.14 19.44
C ASP A 207 20.40 -12.87 19.76
N ASP A 208 20.53 -11.82 18.94
CA ASP A 208 19.76 -10.59 19.14
C ASP A 208 18.27 -10.85 18.88
N SER A 209 17.41 -10.33 19.75
CA SER A 209 15.94 -10.35 19.58
C SER A 209 15.41 -9.10 18.89
N GLU A 210 16.20 -8.03 18.86
CA GLU A 210 15.83 -6.73 18.31
C GLU A 210 16.43 -6.47 16.92
N SER A 211 15.77 -5.62 16.14
CA SER A 211 16.20 -5.25 14.80
C SER A 211 17.44 -4.34 14.87
N ALA A 212 18.46 -4.68 14.08
CA ALA A 212 19.64 -3.86 13.85
C ALA A 212 19.41 -2.70 12.86
N GLU A 213 18.17 -2.47 12.43
CA GLU A 213 17.85 -1.33 11.58
C GLU A 213 17.95 -0.02 12.35
N LEU A 214 18.66 0.94 11.77
CA LEU A 214 18.71 2.30 12.30
C LEU A 214 17.30 2.91 12.32
N PRO A 215 16.94 3.66 13.38
CA PRO A 215 15.72 4.45 13.39
C PRO A 215 15.64 5.32 12.13
N SER A 216 14.48 5.32 11.48
CA SER A 216 14.19 6.18 10.34
C SER A 216 13.03 7.10 10.68
N THR A 217 13.15 8.37 10.32
CA THR A 217 12.05 9.35 10.36
C THR A 217 11.06 9.17 9.21
N GLN A 218 11.40 8.33 8.22
CA GLN A 218 10.57 8.11 7.06
C GLN A 218 9.35 7.27 7.41
N SER A 219 8.19 7.77 7.00
CA SER A 219 6.91 7.08 7.15
C SER A 219 6.18 7.07 5.81
N VAL A 220 5.35 6.04 5.61
CA VAL A 220 4.44 6.00 4.47
C VAL A 220 3.22 6.83 4.84
N GLY A 221 2.92 7.85 4.04
CA GLY A 221 1.75 8.70 4.24
C GLY A 221 0.42 7.98 3.97
N GLY A 222 -0.68 8.69 4.26
CA GLY A 222 -2.04 8.22 4.04
C GLY A 222 -2.60 7.32 5.14
N ASP A 223 -3.80 6.80 4.92
CA ASP A 223 -4.60 6.02 5.89
C ASP A 223 -4.68 4.52 5.55
N ARG A 224 -3.90 4.06 4.56
CA ARG A 224 -3.95 2.67 4.07
C ARG A 224 -3.35 1.69 5.07
N TYR A 225 -2.37 2.13 5.87
CA TYR A 225 -1.75 1.31 6.91
C TYR A 225 -2.29 1.65 8.30
N LEU A 226 -2.70 0.62 9.04
CA LEU A 226 -2.92 0.70 10.48
C LEU A 226 -1.58 0.72 11.21
N THR A 227 -1.45 1.62 12.19
CA THR A 227 -0.21 1.72 12.98
C THR A 227 -0.07 0.49 13.89
N ARG A 228 1.18 0.14 14.22
CA ARG A 228 1.44 -0.98 15.15
C ARG A 228 0.79 -0.73 16.51
N ASP A 229 0.84 0.50 17.00
CA ASP A 229 0.23 0.90 18.28
C ASP A 229 -1.29 0.74 18.25
N TYR A 230 -1.95 1.18 17.17
CA TYR A 230 -3.39 1.01 17.00
C TYR A 230 -3.80 -0.46 17.03
N VAL A 231 -3.06 -1.33 16.33
CA VAL A 231 -3.33 -2.78 16.31
C VAL A 231 -3.06 -3.41 17.68
N ASN A 232 -2.03 -2.97 18.40
CA ASN A 232 -1.66 -3.54 19.69
C ASN A 232 -2.65 -3.23 20.82
N ASN A 233 -3.52 -2.23 20.65
CA ASN A 233 -4.65 -2.00 21.56
C ASN A 233 -5.59 -3.22 21.67
N PHE A 234 -5.59 -4.10 20.67
CA PHE A 234 -6.42 -5.32 20.62
C PHE A 234 -5.65 -6.59 21.00
N ALA A 235 -4.39 -6.49 21.43
CA ALA A 235 -3.59 -7.65 21.79
C ALA A 235 -4.09 -8.37 23.06
N GLY A 236 -4.68 -7.64 24.02
CA GLY A 236 -5.24 -8.21 25.25
C GLY A 236 -6.42 -9.15 24.99
N ASP A 237 -7.26 -8.80 24.02
CA ASP A 237 -8.44 -9.58 23.60
C ASP A 237 -8.06 -10.91 22.91
N SER A 238 -6.80 -11.07 22.53
CA SER A 238 -6.26 -12.32 21.99
C SER A 238 -6.22 -13.45 23.04
N SER A 239 -6.19 -13.12 24.32
CA SER A 239 -6.18 -14.10 25.42
C SER A 239 -7.54 -14.77 25.64
N VAL A 240 -8.63 -14.12 25.23
CA VAL A 240 -10.01 -14.62 25.38
C VAL A 240 -10.29 -15.79 24.40
N ASP A 241 -9.58 -15.83 23.27
CA ASP A 241 -9.74 -16.81 22.19
C ASP A 241 -9.04 -18.17 22.48
N MET A 242 -8.08 -18.21 23.41
CA MET A 242 -7.39 -19.46 23.80
C MET A 242 -8.18 -20.31 24.81
N LEU A 243 -9.24 -19.76 25.41
CA LEU A 243 -10.01 -20.42 26.47
C LEU A 243 -11.26 -21.15 25.96
N SER A 244 -11.60 -21.05 24.67
CA SER A 244 -12.88 -21.53 24.12
C SER A 244 -12.74 -22.82 23.31
N VAL A 245 -12.16 -23.87 23.89
CA VAL A 245 -12.11 -25.21 23.26
C VAL A 245 -13.50 -25.87 23.26
N ASP A 246 -14.41 -25.43 24.15
CA ASP A 246 -15.80 -25.89 24.28
C ASP A 246 -16.82 -24.74 24.16
N ASP A 247 -16.76 -23.97 23.07
CA ASP A 247 -17.81 -22.98 22.79
C ASP A 247 -19.07 -23.68 22.27
N LYS A 248 -20.08 -23.89 23.14
CA LYS A 248 -21.35 -24.52 22.76
C LYS A 248 -22.07 -23.77 21.62
N ASP A 249 -21.82 -22.47 21.52
CA ASP A 249 -22.44 -21.58 20.54
C ASP A 249 -21.72 -21.55 19.19
N ASN A 250 -20.52 -22.13 19.09
CA ASN A 250 -19.77 -22.21 17.85
C ASN A 250 -19.34 -23.65 17.53
N PRO A 251 -20.05 -24.34 16.64
CA PRO A 251 -19.76 -25.73 16.33
C PRO A 251 -18.37 -25.92 15.69
N CYS A 252 -17.75 -24.86 15.15
CA CYS A 252 -16.46 -24.90 14.48
C CYS A 252 -15.26 -24.54 15.37
N ALA A 253 -15.46 -24.05 16.60
CA ALA A 253 -14.39 -23.54 17.46
C ALA A 253 -13.22 -24.54 17.64
N GLY A 254 -13.50 -25.81 17.91
CA GLY A 254 -12.46 -26.84 18.09
C GLY A 254 -11.76 -27.34 16.82
N ARG A 255 -12.17 -26.91 15.62
CA ARG A 255 -11.59 -27.37 14.33
C ARG A 255 -10.48 -26.45 13.83
N TRP A 256 -10.59 -25.17 14.15
CA TRP A 256 -9.67 -24.13 13.72
C TRP A 256 -8.66 -23.88 14.85
N ASN A 257 -7.54 -24.59 14.82
CA ASN A 257 -6.42 -24.28 15.70
C ASN A 257 -5.35 -23.56 14.92
N ASN A 258 -4.85 -22.44 15.44
CA ASN A 258 -3.63 -21.82 14.92
C ASN A 258 -2.51 -22.87 14.98
N MET A 259 -1.70 -22.97 13.93
CA MET A 259 -0.63 -23.98 13.84
C MET A 259 0.26 -23.96 15.09
N LYS A 260 0.41 -25.12 15.76
CA LYS A 260 1.17 -25.36 17.01
C LYS A 260 2.26 -24.32 17.30
N ASP A 261 1.96 -23.43 18.25
CA ASP A 261 2.66 -22.18 18.54
C ASP A 261 4.19 -22.24 18.67
N GLU A 262 4.78 -23.33 19.14
CA GLU A 262 6.20 -23.33 19.50
C GLU A 262 7.14 -23.48 18.28
N LYS A 263 6.80 -24.36 17.34
CA LYS A 263 7.54 -24.50 16.08
C LYS A 263 7.30 -23.30 15.17
N THR A 264 6.07 -22.77 15.17
CA THR A 264 5.68 -21.61 14.38
C THR A 264 6.33 -20.33 14.91
N ARG A 265 6.45 -20.13 16.24
CA ARG A 265 7.19 -18.99 16.82
C ARG A 265 8.66 -18.97 16.41
N ARG A 266 9.34 -20.12 16.40
CA ARG A 266 10.74 -20.18 15.93
C ARG A 266 10.87 -19.86 14.43
N MET A 267 9.92 -20.32 13.61
CA MET A 267 9.87 -19.97 12.19
C MET A 267 9.62 -18.47 11.98
N TRP A 268 8.71 -17.88 12.77
CA TRP A 268 8.39 -16.46 12.71
C TRP A 268 9.50 -15.57 13.29
N GLY A 269 10.28 -16.04 14.26
CA GLY A 269 11.39 -15.27 14.84
C GLY A 269 12.55 -14.97 13.88
N VAL A 270 12.51 -15.49 12.65
CA VAL A 270 13.41 -15.11 11.54
C VAL A 270 12.94 -13.82 10.85
N PHE A 271 11.65 -13.52 10.95
CA PHE A 271 11.00 -12.39 10.28
C PHE A 271 10.58 -11.35 11.31
N ASP A 272 10.80 -10.07 11.00
CA ASP A 272 10.24 -9.01 11.84
C ASP A 272 8.76 -8.85 11.51
N GLU A 273 8.44 -8.55 10.25
CA GLU A 273 7.10 -8.74 9.70
C GLU A 273 6.97 -10.13 9.11
N SER A 274 6.04 -10.93 9.63
CA SER A 274 5.65 -12.24 9.12
C SER A 274 4.84 -12.14 7.83
N GLY A 275 4.15 -11.03 7.62
CA GLY A 275 3.23 -10.85 6.51
C GLY A 275 2.46 -9.53 6.58
N ILE A 276 1.31 -9.49 5.92
CA ILE A 276 0.32 -8.44 6.10
C ILE A 276 -1.04 -9.05 6.43
N PHE A 277 -1.87 -8.33 7.14
CA PHE A 277 -3.30 -8.58 7.27
C PHE A 277 -4.04 -7.45 6.55
N MET A 278 -5.02 -7.75 5.71
CA MET A 278 -5.63 -6.75 4.82
C MET A 278 -7.13 -6.90 4.77
N ALA A 279 -7.84 -5.79 4.55
CA ALA A 279 -9.22 -5.79 4.09
C ALA A 279 -9.36 -5.20 2.69
N VAL A 280 -10.21 -5.82 1.87
CA VAL A 280 -10.61 -5.34 0.54
C VAL A 280 -12.13 -5.33 0.43
N CYS A 281 -12.70 -4.35 -0.27
CA CYS A 281 -14.15 -4.38 -0.53
C CYS A 281 -14.49 -5.42 -1.60
N ARG A 282 -15.78 -5.77 -1.75
CA ARG A 282 -16.27 -6.70 -2.77
C ARG A 282 -15.86 -6.35 -4.23
N HIS A 283 -15.57 -5.07 -4.49
CA HIS A 283 -15.15 -4.59 -5.80
C HIS A 283 -13.62 -4.67 -6.01
N GLY A 284 -12.85 -5.09 -5.01
CA GLY A 284 -11.40 -5.29 -5.08
C GLY A 284 -10.54 -4.13 -4.60
N PHE A 285 -11.12 -2.99 -4.18
CA PHE A 285 -10.34 -1.86 -3.67
C PHE A 285 -9.74 -2.18 -2.29
N SER A 286 -8.47 -1.80 -2.11
CA SER A 286 -7.77 -1.89 -0.83
C SER A 286 -8.38 -0.96 0.20
N LEU A 287 -8.87 -1.50 1.31
CA LEU A 287 -9.43 -0.71 2.41
C LEU A 287 -8.35 -0.37 3.44
N VAL A 288 -7.80 -1.38 4.13
CA VAL A 288 -6.76 -1.18 5.15
C VAL A 288 -5.77 -2.34 5.15
N ILE A 289 -4.56 -2.07 5.62
CA ILE A 289 -3.45 -3.02 5.74
C ILE A 289 -2.84 -2.90 7.14
N ALA A 290 -2.53 -4.01 7.78
CA ALA A 290 -1.75 -4.09 9.00
C ALA A 290 -0.54 -4.98 8.76
N ASP A 291 0.61 -4.63 9.32
CA ASP A 291 1.74 -5.56 9.34
C ASP A 291 1.50 -6.63 10.41
N MET A 292 1.65 -7.89 10.02
CA MET A 292 1.77 -8.96 11.00
C MET A 292 3.21 -8.97 11.50
N VAL A 293 3.40 -8.77 12.82
CA VAL A 293 4.73 -8.60 13.43
C VAL A 293 5.03 -9.80 14.33
N GLN A 294 6.10 -10.53 14.01
CA GLN A 294 6.64 -11.67 14.75
C GLN A 294 5.58 -12.69 15.21
N SER A 295 4.50 -12.83 14.45
CA SER A 295 3.33 -13.64 14.79
C SER A 295 2.62 -14.11 13.51
N GLY A 296 1.81 -15.17 13.59
CA GLY A 296 0.83 -15.44 12.53
C GLY A 296 -0.38 -14.50 12.64
N GLU A 297 -1.50 -14.89 12.06
CA GLU A 297 -2.79 -14.20 12.15
C GLU A 297 -3.41 -14.26 13.56
N GLN A 298 -2.91 -13.43 14.47
CA GLN A 298 -3.53 -13.23 15.79
C GLN A 298 -4.83 -12.44 15.66
N SER A 299 -5.78 -12.66 16.57
CA SER A 299 -7.09 -12.00 16.54
C SER A 299 -7.05 -10.47 16.64
N LYS A 300 -5.97 -9.89 17.15
CA LYS A 300 -5.77 -8.43 17.17
C LYS A 300 -5.83 -7.78 15.78
N TYR A 301 -5.41 -8.49 14.71
CA TYR A 301 -5.43 -7.94 13.35
C TYR A 301 -6.85 -7.78 12.80
N PRO A 302 -7.69 -8.83 12.74
CA PRO A 302 -9.07 -8.68 12.30
C PRO A 302 -9.89 -7.77 13.23
N LEU A 303 -9.62 -7.74 14.54
CA LEU A 303 -10.25 -6.77 15.46
C LEU A 303 -9.91 -5.32 15.09
N ALA A 304 -8.62 -5.01 14.87
CA ALA A 304 -8.20 -3.67 14.49
C ALA A 304 -8.81 -3.22 13.14
N VAL A 305 -8.86 -4.14 12.17
CA VAL A 305 -9.53 -3.91 10.87
C VAL A 305 -11.01 -3.60 11.07
N VAL A 306 -11.75 -4.45 11.78
CA VAL A 306 -13.20 -4.25 12.02
C VAL A 306 -13.44 -2.95 12.77
N SER A 307 -12.67 -2.67 13.82
CA SER A 307 -12.73 -1.38 14.54
C SER A 307 -12.60 -0.21 13.59
N LYS A 308 -11.63 -0.26 12.66
CA LYS A 308 -11.40 0.84 11.72
C LYS A 308 -12.53 1.00 10.70
N LEU A 309 -13.06 -0.12 10.21
CA LEU A 309 -14.14 -0.11 9.23
C LEU A 309 -15.46 0.35 9.85
N LEU A 310 -15.75 -0.03 11.10
CA LEU A 310 -16.93 0.45 11.84
C LEU A 310 -16.85 1.95 12.12
N ASP A 311 -15.68 2.46 12.53
CA ASP A 311 -15.42 3.88 12.74
C ASP A 311 -15.69 4.71 11.47
N VAL A 312 -15.28 4.22 10.31
CA VAL A 312 -15.33 4.99 9.05
C VAL A 312 -16.63 4.81 8.27
N PHE A 313 -17.15 3.57 8.17
CA PHE A 313 -18.32 3.28 7.33
C PHE A 313 -19.63 3.18 8.12
N GLY A 314 -19.54 2.99 9.44
CA GLY A 314 -20.67 2.89 10.34
C GLY A 314 -21.35 1.53 10.28
N LYS A 315 -22.68 1.57 10.13
CA LYS A 315 -23.55 0.39 10.28
C LYS A 315 -23.66 -0.49 9.03
N ASP A 316 -24.20 -1.68 9.24
CA ASP A 316 -24.64 -2.63 8.21
C ASP A 316 -23.47 -3.14 7.34
N LEU A 317 -22.32 -3.42 7.97
CA LEU A 317 -21.14 -3.99 7.32
C LEU A 317 -21.16 -5.52 7.37
N GLY A 318 -20.86 -6.17 6.24
CA GLY A 318 -20.63 -7.63 6.17
C GLY A 318 -19.17 -7.94 5.89
N GLY A 319 -18.51 -8.65 6.81
CA GLY A 319 -17.10 -9.02 6.72
C GLY A 319 -16.90 -10.51 6.48
N GLY A 320 -16.44 -10.88 5.29
CA GLY A 320 -15.98 -12.22 4.96
C GLY A 320 -14.61 -12.52 5.56
N TYR A 321 -14.48 -13.66 6.22
CA TYR A 321 -13.22 -14.20 6.72
C TYR A 321 -13.29 -15.73 6.76
N ASP A 322 -12.20 -16.42 6.46
CA ASP A 322 -12.07 -17.89 6.49
C ASP A 322 -12.62 -18.51 7.77
N ILE A 323 -12.26 -17.91 8.90
CA ILE A 323 -12.70 -18.30 10.23
C ILE A 323 -13.79 -17.37 10.77
N GLY A 324 -14.58 -16.74 9.89
CA GLY A 324 -15.59 -15.74 10.22
C GLY A 324 -16.56 -16.18 11.31
N CYS A 325 -16.93 -17.47 11.36
CA CYS A 325 -17.76 -18.01 12.42
C CYS A 325 -17.07 -17.97 13.80
N ARG A 326 -15.79 -18.33 13.88
CA ARG A 326 -14.96 -18.22 15.10
C ARG A 326 -14.75 -16.76 15.46
N PHE A 327 -14.41 -15.96 14.45
CA PHE A 327 -14.20 -14.54 14.63
C PHE A 327 -15.45 -13.83 15.16
N LYS A 328 -16.67 -14.26 14.82
CA LYS A 328 -17.91 -13.74 15.42
C LYS A 328 -17.91 -13.89 16.94
N THR A 329 -17.52 -15.06 17.46
CA THR A 329 -17.36 -15.26 18.91
C THR A 329 -16.31 -14.29 19.46
N THR A 330 -15.12 -14.24 18.84
CA THR A 330 -14.02 -13.37 19.26
C THR A 330 -14.46 -11.89 19.30
N LEU A 331 -15.10 -11.41 18.24
CA LEU A 331 -15.61 -10.05 18.12
C LEU A 331 -16.65 -9.73 19.20
N SER A 332 -17.61 -10.63 19.42
CA SER A 332 -18.68 -10.40 20.41
C SER A 332 -18.19 -10.34 21.87
N ARG A 333 -17.05 -10.99 22.16
CA ARG A 333 -16.38 -11.02 23.47
C ARG A 333 -15.29 -9.96 23.63
N SER A 334 -14.87 -9.31 22.53
CA SER A 334 -13.87 -8.25 22.53
C SER A 334 -14.44 -6.91 23.04
N VAL A 335 -13.57 -5.91 23.20
CA VAL A 335 -13.97 -4.52 23.47
C VAL A 335 -14.90 -3.94 22.40
N LEU A 336 -14.89 -4.49 21.19
CA LEU A 336 -15.74 -4.05 20.07
C LEU A 336 -17.13 -4.70 20.09
N GLY A 337 -17.39 -5.68 20.95
CA GLY A 337 -18.62 -6.48 20.89
C GLY A 337 -19.89 -5.64 20.98
N GLN A 338 -19.90 -4.60 21.81
CA GLN A 338 -21.05 -3.68 21.91
C GLN A 338 -21.23 -2.86 20.62
N SER A 339 -20.17 -2.19 20.16
CA SER A 339 -20.22 -1.36 18.94
C SER A 339 -20.57 -2.19 17.70
N ALA A 340 -20.00 -3.39 17.55
CA ALA A 340 -20.32 -4.31 16.46
C ALA A 340 -21.81 -4.71 16.44
N ARG A 341 -22.45 -4.88 17.61
CA ARG A 341 -23.90 -5.15 17.71
C ARG A 341 -24.73 -3.91 17.37
N GLU A 342 -24.38 -2.76 17.94
CA GLU A 342 -25.10 -1.49 17.71
C GLU A 342 -25.04 -1.05 16.24
N LEU A 343 -23.91 -1.29 15.58
CA LEU A 343 -23.70 -1.02 14.16
C LEU A 343 -24.10 -2.19 13.25
N ASN A 344 -24.71 -3.26 13.77
CA ASN A 344 -25.20 -4.39 12.98
C ASN A 344 -24.11 -5.02 12.06
N HIS A 345 -22.91 -5.21 12.59
CA HIS A 345 -21.84 -5.92 11.87
C HIS A 345 -22.16 -7.42 11.75
N THR A 346 -21.94 -7.97 10.57
CA THR A 346 -22.14 -9.40 10.30
C THR A 346 -20.83 -10.07 9.90
N SER A 347 -20.40 -11.06 10.67
CA SER A 347 -19.30 -11.97 10.29
C SER A 347 -19.79 -13.07 9.35
N LEU A 348 -19.12 -13.19 8.20
CA LEU A 348 -19.46 -14.08 7.11
C LEU A 348 -18.29 -15.00 6.78
N VAL A 349 -18.57 -16.10 6.08
CA VAL A 349 -17.55 -17.06 5.61
C VAL A 349 -17.57 -17.13 4.09
N GLY A 350 -16.37 -17.09 3.49
CA GLY A 350 -16.18 -17.25 2.04
C GLY A 350 -16.72 -18.57 1.50
N ALA A 351 -17.21 -18.54 0.26
CA ALA A 351 -17.86 -19.68 -0.37
C ALA A 351 -16.90 -20.88 -0.51
N PHE A 352 -15.62 -20.63 -0.81
CA PHE A 352 -14.61 -21.68 -1.01
C PHE A 352 -14.29 -22.40 0.30
N HIS A 353 -14.21 -21.65 1.40
CA HIS A 353 -13.86 -22.16 2.73
C HIS A 353 -15.04 -22.83 3.43
N GLY A 354 -16.27 -22.64 2.95
CA GLY A 354 -17.49 -23.16 3.56
C GLY A 354 -17.51 -24.67 3.81
N HIS A 355 -16.94 -25.46 2.91
CA HIS A 355 -16.90 -26.92 3.06
C HIS A 355 -16.03 -27.38 4.24
N ALA A 356 -15.08 -26.55 4.70
CA ALA A 356 -14.28 -26.82 5.89
C ALA A 356 -15.05 -26.60 7.20
N HIS A 357 -16.19 -25.90 7.15
CA HIS A 357 -17.04 -25.63 8.32
C HIS A 357 -18.07 -26.74 8.57
N LYS A 358 -18.56 -26.84 9.82
CA LYS A 358 -19.63 -27.78 10.18
C LYS A 358 -20.95 -27.30 9.59
N ARG A 359 -21.87 -28.24 9.32
CA ARG A 359 -23.14 -27.96 8.63
C ARG A 359 -23.96 -26.84 9.27
N LEU A 360 -24.02 -26.75 10.59
CA LEU A 360 -24.75 -25.66 11.27
C LEU A 360 -24.12 -24.29 10.98
N CYS A 361 -22.79 -24.18 11.07
CA CYS A 361 -22.08 -22.95 10.70
C CYS A 361 -22.31 -22.57 9.23
N GLN A 362 -22.33 -23.57 8.33
CA GLN A 362 -22.61 -23.33 6.91
C GLN A 362 -23.96 -22.64 6.69
N LEU A 363 -25.00 -23.06 7.41
CA LEU A 363 -26.35 -22.50 7.26
C LEU A 363 -26.46 -21.06 7.77
N ASP A 364 -25.65 -20.69 8.77
CA ASP A 364 -25.70 -19.37 9.40
C ASP A 364 -24.77 -18.34 8.75
N HIS A 365 -23.68 -18.78 8.14
CA HIS A 365 -22.58 -17.90 7.73
C HIS A 365 -22.18 -17.96 6.26
N LEU A 366 -22.54 -19.02 5.53
CA LEU A 366 -22.13 -19.11 4.13
C LEU A 366 -22.93 -18.19 3.24
N THR A 367 -22.24 -17.71 2.21
CA THR A 367 -22.79 -16.75 1.25
C THR A 367 -24.09 -17.20 0.62
N THR A 368 -24.25 -18.51 0.39
CA THR A 368 -25.44 -19.12 -0.19
C THR A 368 -26.71 -18.99 0.67
N TYR A 369 -26.58 -18.90 2.00
CA TYR A 369 -27.72 -18.93 2.93
C TYR A 369 -28.02 -17.59 3.59
N VAL A 370 -27.12 -16.61 3.45
CA VAL A 370 -27.31 -15.27 4.03
C VAL A 370 -27.95 -14.33 3.00
N LYS A 371 -29.16 -13.88 3.30
CA LYS A 371 -29.88 -12.90 2.48
C LYS A 371 -29.04 -11.63 2.31
N GLY A 372 -29.08 -11.03 1.12
CA GLY A 372 -28.41 -9.75 0.83
C GLY A 372 -27.02 -9.88 0.19
N LEU A 373 -26.43 -11.08 0.11
CA LEU A 373 -25.11 -11.27 -0.52
C LEU A 373 -25.17 -11.39 -2.04
N GLY A 374 -26.29 -11.82 -2.60
CA GLY A 374 -26.43 -12.03 -4.04
C GLY A 374 -25.45 -13.09 -4.53
N LEU A 375 -24.63 -12.75 -5.53
CA LEU A 375 -23.67 -13.66 -6.17
C LEU A 375 -22.26 -13.55 -5.58
N GLU A 376 -22.11 -12.92 -4.41
CA GLU A 376 -20.81 -12.69 -3.79
C GLU A 376 -20.20 -14.00 -3.25
N ASP A 377 -18.92 -14.23 -3.55
CA ASP A 377 -18.16 -15.37 -3.02
C ASP A 377 -17.35 -15.03 -1.76
N LEU A 378 -17.08 -13.74 -1.52
CA LEU A 378 -16.24 -13.22 -0.44
C LEU A 378 -14.80 -13.76 -0.48
N GLU A 379 -14.27 -14.01 -1.68
CA GLU A 379 -12.88 -14.48 -1.93
C GLU A 379 -11.97 -13.36 -2.48
N GLY A 380 -12.20 -12.13 -2.00
CA GLY A 380 -11.52 -10.93 -2.49
C GLY A 380 -10.04 -10.87 -2.10
N CYS A 381 -9.70 -11.39 -0.92
CA CYS A 381 -8.34 -11.36 -0.38
C CYS A 381 -7.41 -12.26 -1.19
N GLU A 382 -7.83 -13.47 -1.53
CA GLU A 382 -7.07 -14.51 -2.22
C GLU A 382 -6.69 -14.03 -3.63
N ARG A 383 -7.65 -13.42 -4.34
CA ARG A 383 -7.41 -12.78 -5.65
C ARG A 383 -6.39 -11.65 -5.54
N THR A 384 -6.47 -10.86 -4.47
CA THR A 384 -5.58 -9.72 -4.22
C THR A 384 -4.16 -10.18 -3.84
N PHE A 385 -4.05 -11.24 -3.03
CA PHE A 385 -2.80 -11.85 -2.62
C PHE A 385 -2.08 -12.53 -3.78
N SER A 386 -2.82 -13.26 -4.63
CA SER A 386 -2.26 -13.87 -5.84
C SER A 386 -1.44 -12.88 -6.68
N LYS A 387 -1.96 -11.67 -6.87
CA LYS A 387 -1.26 -10.60 -7.61
C LYS A 387 -0.13 -9.96 -6.79
N SER A 388 -0.40 -9.58 -5.54
CA SER A 388 0.57 -8.85 -4.69
C SER A 388 1.77 -9.70 -4.24
N ASN A 389 1.66 -11.03 -4.25
CA ASN A 389 2.74 -11.96 -3.90
C ASN A 389 4.00 -11.78 -4.78
N ALA A 390 3.88 -11.19 -5.97
CA ALA A 390 5.02 -10.83 -6.81
C ALA A 390 6.00 -9.86 -6.11
N LEU A 391 5.53 -9.05 -5.15
CA LEU A 391 6.38 -8.14 -4.36
C LEU A 391 7.34 -8.89 -3.42
N ALA A 392 7.01 -10.12 -3.03
CA ALA A 392 7.61 -10.83 -1.91
C ALA A 392 9.15 -10.93 -2.00
N SER A 393 9.70 -11.15 -3.19
CA SER A 393 11.16 -11.23 -3.39
C SER A 393 11.84 -9.87 -3.24
N SER A 394 11.20 -8.79 -3.71
CA SER A 394 11.76 -7.44 -3.69
C SER A 394 11.72 -6.79 -2.29
N VAL A 395 10.75 -7.16 -1.46
CA VAL A 395 10.56 -6.56 -0.10
C VAL A 395 11.17 -7.40 1.03
N ARG A 396 11.66 -8.61 0.73
CA ARG A 396 12.16 -9.57 1.73
C ARG A 396 13.24 -9.00 2.65
N TYR A 397 14.14 -8.21 2.07
CA TYR A 397 15.35 -7.69 2.73
C TYR A 397 15.38 -6.15 2.81
N SER A 398 14.28 -5.50 2.42
CA SER A 398 14.18 -4.04 2.48
C SER A 398 14.12 -3.57 3.95
N SER A 399 14.18 -2.25 4.17
CA SER A 399 13.80 -1.71 5.49
C SER A 399 12.29 -1.77 5.70
N ILE A 400 11.85 -1.55 6.94
CA ILE A 400 10.43 -1.41 7.28
C ILE A 400 9.77 -0.35 6.39
N PHE A 401 10.39 0.83 6.27
CA PHE A 401 9.90 1.93 5.44
C PHE A 401 9.75 1.51 3.97
N HIS A 402 10.82 1.03 3.33
CA HIS A 402 10.78 0.66 1.91
C HIS A 402 9.82 -0.50 1.62
N ARG A 403 9.65 -1.43 2.57
CA ARG A 403 8.65 -2.50 2.46
C ARG A 403 7.25 -1.91 2.38
N ARG A 404 6.88 -1.09 3.37
CA ARG A 404 5.56 -0.44 3.42
C ARG A 404 5.34 0.44 2.20
N GLN A 405 6.34 1.21 1.79
CA GLN A 405 6.25 2.10 0.62
C GLN A 405 6.00 1.29 -0.65
N ALA A 406 6.72 0.18 -0.86
CA ALA A 406 6.50 -0.68 -2.02
C ALA A 406 5.09 -1.30 -2.03
N ILE A 407 4.61 -1.79 -0.88
CA ILE A 407 3.29 -2.39 -0.75
C ILE A 407 2.18 -1.35 -0.96
N ALA A 408 2.29 -0.18 -0.31
CA ALA A 408 1.31 0.91 -0.43
C ALA A 408 1.23 1.44 -1.86
N ASN A 409 2.37 1.68 -2.51
CA ASN A 409 2.41 2.15 -3.89
C ASN A 409 1.82 1.12 -4.86
N TYR A 410 2.06 -0.17 -4.63
CA TYR A 410 1.47 -1.23 -5.44
C TYR A 410 -0.05 -1.24 -5.34
N PHE A 411 -0.60 -1.20 -4.12
CA PHE A 411 -2.04 -1.20 -3.93
C PHE A 411 -2.69 0.08 -4.42
N GLN A 412 -2.05 1.24 -4.24
CA GLN A 412 -2.52 2.49 -4.84
C GLN A 412 -2.60 2.41 -6.36
N HIS A 413 -1.52 1.96 -6.99
CA HIS A 413 -1.49 1.81 -8.45
C HIS A 413 -2.53 0.80 -8.95
N ALA A 414 -2.71 -0.31 -8.23
CA ALA A 414 -3.73 -1.30 -8.56
C ALA A 414 -5.14 -0.73 -8.40
N ASP A 415 -5.43 -0.01 -7.31
CA ASP A 415 -6.71 0.65 -7.08
C ASP A 415 -7.02 1.60 -8.25
N ASP A 416 -6.07 2.47 -8.61
CA ASP A 416 -6.26 3.54 -9.59
C ASP A 416 -6.35 3.04 -11.05
N PHE A 417 -5.47 2.11 -11.44
CA PHE A 417 -5.30 1.71 -12.85
C PHE A 417 -5.87 0.34 -13.21
N GLU A 418 -6.18 -0.50 -12.23
CA GLU A 418 -6.74 -1.83 -12.48
C GLU A 418 -8.17 -1.93 -11.93
N VAL A 419 -8.36 -1.70 -10.63
CA VAL A 419 -9.65 -1.90 -9.98
C VAL A 419 -10.65 -0.86 -10.45
N TYR A 420 -10.30 0.42 -10.38
CA TYR A 420 -11.16 1.51 -10.81
C TYR A 420 -11.49 1.43 -12.31
N ALA A 421 -10.48 1.20 -13.14
CA ALA A 421 -10.66 1.09 -14.60
C ALA A 421 -11.60 -0.06 -14.99
N ASN A 422 -11.58 -1.18 -14.25
CA ASN A 422 -12.42 -2.35 -14.53
C ASN A 422 -13.78 -2.33 -13.80
N LEU A 423 -14.03 -1.37 -12.91
CA LEU A 423 -15.21 -1.36 -12.04
C LEU A 423 -16.53 -1.41 -12.83
N SER A 424 -16.67 -0.59 -13.86
CA SER A 424 -17.90 -0.55 -14.67
C SER A 424 -18.16 -1.87 -15.39
N THR A 425 -17.11 -2.49 -15.93
CA THR A 425 -17.19 -3.82 -16.58
C THR A 425 -17.56 -4.90 -15.57
N PHE A 426 -16.97 -4.86 -14.36
CA PHE A 426 -17.31 -5.77 -13.28
C PHE A 426 -18.79 -5.66 -12.90
N LEU A 427 -19.30 -4.45 -12.67
CA LEU A 427 -20.70 -4.22 -12.32
C LEU A 427 -21.65 -4.68 -13.44
N TYR A 428 -21.35 -4.34 -14.69
CA TYR A 428 -22.17 -4.73 -15.85
C TYR A 428 -22.26 -6.26 -16.02
N ASN A 429 -21.13 -6.96 -15.88
CA ASN A 429 -21.10 -8.42 -16.02
C ASN A 429 -21.87 -9.11 -14.89
N ASN A 430 -21.71 -8.65 -13.64
CA ASN A 430 -22.47 -9.18 -12.52
C ASN A 430 -23.97 -8.92 -12.65
N TYR A 431 -24.35 -7.74 -13.15
CA TYR A 431 -25.76 -7.42 -13.41
C TYR A 431 -26.35 -8.35 -14.48
N LYS A 432 -25.65 -8.56 -15.59
CA LYS A 432 -26.03 -9.53 -16.63
C LYS A 432 -26.18 -10.94 -16.07
N GLN A 433 -25.24 -11.37 -15.23
CA GLN A 433 -25.30 -12.68 -14.61
C GLN A 433 -26.53 -12.82 -13.71
N ALA A 434 -26.83 -11.81 -12.89
CA ALA A 434 -28.02 -11.80 -12.04
C ALA A 434 -29.32 -11.89 -12.86
N LEU A 435 -29.42 -11.14 -13.97
CA LEU A 435 -30.57 -11.22 -14.88
C LEU A 435 -30.73 -12.56 -15.59
N GLY A 436 -29.66 -13.36 -15.71
CA GLY A 436 -29.74 -14.71 -16.25
C GLY A 436 -30.21 -15.75 -15.23
N ILE A 437 -30.27 -15.40 -13.94
CA ILE A 437 -30.67 -16.27 -12.83
C ILE A 437 -32.11 -15.96 -12.38
N LEU A 438 -32.48 -14.67 -12.39
CA LEU A 438 -33.85 -14.19 -12.16
C LEU A 438 -34.75 -14.51 -13.35
#